data_AF-A0A9D2QAV9-F1
#
_entry.id   AF-A0A9D2QAV9-F1
#
_cell.length_a   1.000
_cell.length_b   1.000
_cell.length_c   1.000
_cell.angle_alpha   90.00
_cell.angle_beta   90.00
_cell.angle_gamma   90.00
#
_symmetry.space_group_name_H-M   'P 1'
#
loop_
_entity.id
_entity.type
_entity.pdbx_description
1 polymer ?
#
loop_
_entity_poly.entity_id
_entity_poly.type
_entity_poly.pdbx_seq_one_letter_code
_entity_poly.pdbx_strand_id
1 'polypeptide(L)'
;MELQQLRELLDEAEVDYEVAGGGEGPDKAEALVVVLPGERRLKTNALFIPQDGVFRVEAFVCRAVEEAHAEVYRLLLQHNRKAYGVHYTLDNNNDIYLAGQFPDTTTAEDVQRILGQVLELADGDFNHILELGFETSIRREWEWRLDRGEPTKNLAAFQRLRPGYEDERRREREERAENAGNSAPSTPPAPGA
;
A
#
# COMPACT_ATOMS: atom_id res chain seq x y z
N MET A 1 -23.21 18.27 2.30
CA MET A 1 -23.51 17.69 0.99
C MET A 1 -24.45 16.51 1.20
N GLU A 2 -25.61 16.56 0.55
CA GLU A 2 -26.58 15.47 0.58
C GLU A 2 -26.12 14.29 -0.29
N LEU A 3 -26.61 13.08 0.00
CA LEU A 3 -26.24 11.87 -0.74
C LEU A 3 -26.51 12.00 -2.25
N GLN A 4 -27.62 12.62 -2.64
CA GLN A 4 -27.98 12.80 -4.04
C GLN A 4 -26.97 13.70 -4.78
N GLN A 5 -26.51 14.77 -4.13
CA GLN A 5 -25.47 15.64 -4.71
C GLN A 5 -24.15 14.88 -4.88
N LEU A 6 -23.83 13.99 -3.92
CA LEU A 6 -22.62 13.19 -3.98
C LEU A 6 -22.65 12.16 -5.11
N ARG A 7 -23.82 11.59 -5.42
CA ARG A 7 -24.02 10.74 -6.59
C ARG A 7 -23.79 11.50 -7.88
N GLU A 8 -24.41 12.67 -8.02
CA GLU A 8 -24.24 13.53 -9.20
C GLU A 8 -22.77 13.92 -9.42
N LEU A 9 -22.04 14.21 -8.35
CA LEU A 9 -20.61 14.49 -8.40
C LEU A 9 -19.78 13.28 -8.89
N LEU A 10 -20.08 12.07 -8.40
CA LEU A 10 -19.39 10.85 -8.85
C LEU A 10 -19.76 10.47 -10.30
N ASP A 11 -21.01 10.69 -10.70
CA ASP A 11 -21.47 10.50 -12.08
C ASP A 11 -20.76 11.48 -13.02
N GLU A 12 -20.64 12.76 -12.65
CA GLU A 12 -19.89 13.78 -13.42
C GLU A 12 -18.39 13.45 -13.49
N ALA A 13 -17.84 12.85 -12.44
CA ALA A 13 -16.47 12.36 -12.42
C ALA A 13 -16.26 11.09 -13.26
N GLU A 14 -17.30 10.49 -13.83
CA GLU A 14 -17.24 9.22 -14.56
C GLU A 14 -16.69 8.06 -13.70
N VAL A 15 -17.12 7.98 -12.43
CA VAL A 15 -16.67 6.97 -11.48
C VAL A 15 -17.80 6.04 -11.09
N ASP A 16 -17.60 4.73 -11.29
CA ASP A 16 -18.54 3.72 -10.81
C ASP A 16 -18.52 3.62 -9.28
N TYR A 17 -19.70 3.50 -8.67
CA TYR A 17 -19.85 3.33 -7.22
C TYR A 17 -20.95 2.33 -6.86
N GLU A 18 -20.80 1.73 -5.69
CA GLU A 18 -21.82 0.92 -5.03
C GLU A 18 -22.38 1.67 -3.82
N VAL A 19 -23.67 1.53 -3.52
CA VAL A 19 -24.24 2.10 -2.29
C VAL A 19 -24.00 1.13 -1.13
N ALA A 20 -23.38 1.61 -0.05
CA ALA A 20 -23.17 0.86 1.18
C ALA A 20 -23.81 1.59 2.38
N GLY A 21 -24.38 0.83 3.32
CA GLY A 21 -25.14 1.39 4.45
C GLY A 21 -26.65 1.29 4.25
N GLY A 22 -27.44 1.92 5.13
CA GLY A 22 -28.91 1.90 5.07
C GLY A 22 -29.64 0.88 5.98
N GLY A 23 -29.03 0.49 7.11
CA GLY A 23 -29.71 -0.34 8.13
C GLY A 23 -30.17 0.47 9.35
N GLU A 24 -31.11 -0.06 10.13
CA GLU A 24 -31.59 0.58 11.37
C GLU A 24 -30.45 0.69 12.42
N GLY A 25 -30.01 1.90 12.73
CA GLY A 25 -29.03 2.21 13.78
C GLY A 25 -28.44 3.63 13.65
N PRO A 26 -28.05 4.28 14.76
CA PRO A 26 -27.64 5.69 14.79
C PRO A 26 -26.33 5.99 14.04
N ASP A 27 -25.50 4.98 13.74
CA ASP A 27 -24.18 5.12 13.10
C ASP A 27 -24.14 4.64 11.64
N LYS A 28 -25.30 4.34 11.03
CA LYS A 28 -25.36 3.83 9.64
C LYS A 28 -25.72 4.94 8.65
N ALA A 29 -24.83 5.92 8.51
CA ALA A 29 -24.90 6.85 7.38
C ALA A 29 -24.74 6.08 6.07
N GLU A 30 -25.56 6.40 5.07
CA GLU A 30 -25.37 5.89 3.72
C GLU A 30 -24.08 6.44 3.13
N ALA A 31 -23.26 5.57 2.53
CA ALA A 31 -22.00 5.91 1.89
C ALA A 31 -21.97 5.35 0.47
N LEU A 32 -21.20 5.99 -0.40
CA LEU A 32 -20.93 5.51 -1.75
C LEU A 32 -19.52 4.90 -1.76
N VAL A 33 -19.38 3.68 -2.28
CA VAL A 33 -18.12 2.94 -2.30
C VAL A 33 -17.59 2.92 -3.72
N VAL A 34 -16.44 3.53 -3.92
CA VAL A 34 -15.66 3.46 -5.15
C VAL A 34 -14.60 2.38 -4.99
N VAL A 35 -14.56 1.44 -5.93
CA VAL A 35 -13.60 0.33 -5.92
C VAL A 35 -12.44 0.66 -6.86
N LEU A 36 -11.29 0.99 -6.28
CA LEU A 36 -10.08 1.30 -7.04
C LEU A 36 -9.26 0.02 -7.30
N PRO A 37 -8.86 -0.24 -8.56
CA PRO A 37 -7.95 -1.33 -8.88
C PRO A 37 -6.52 -0.98 -8.47
N GLY A 38 -5.86 -1.85 -7.70
CA GLY A 38 -4.43 -1.70 -7.35
C GLY A 38 -3.57 -2.81 -7.95
N GLU A 39 -2.26 -2.56 -8.02
CA GLU A 39 -1.28 -3.53 -8.54
C GLU A 39 -0.74 -4.44 -7.43
N ARG A 40 -0.43 -3.83 -6.28
CA ARG A 40 0.15 -4.53 -5.11
C ARG A 40 -0.94 -4.98 -4.15
N ARG A 41 -1.99 -4.16 -4.03
CA ARG A 41 -3.22 -4.47 -3.32
C ARG A 41 -4.32 -4.71 -4.35
N LEU A 42 -4.94 -5.90 -4.30
CA LEU A 42 -5.93 -6.32 -5.31
C LEU A 42 -7.04 -5.28 -5.54
N LYS A 43 -7.57 -4.68 -4.47
CA LYS A 43 -8.60 -3.64 -4.51
C LYS A 43 -8.46 -2.71 -3.30
N THR A 44 -8.70 -1.42 -3.52
CA THR A 44 -8.85 -0.42 -2.46
C THR A 44 -10.25 0.17 -2.54
N ASN A 45 -11.04 0.03 -1.47
CA ASN A 45 -12.36 0.63 -1.40
C ASN A 45 -12.25 2.03 -0.79
N ALA A 46 -12.68 3.04 -1.52
CA ALA A 46 -12.81 4.42 -1.04
C ALA A 46 -14.28 4.73 -0.76
N LEU A 47 -14.59 5.03 0.48
CA LEU A 47 -15.93 5.40 0.95
C LEU A 47 -16.09 6.91 0.87
N PHE A 48 -17.15 7.35 0.22
CA PHE A 48 -17.60 8.74 0.14
C PHE A 48 -18.83 8.87 1.05
N ILE A 49 -18.67 9.61 2.15
CA ILE A 49 -19.62 9.68 3.25
C ILE A 49 -20.20 11.11 3.29
N PRO A 50 -21.49 11.30 2.97
CA PRO A 50 -22.16 12.60 3.07
C PRO A 50 -22.17 13.14 4.51
N GLN A 51 -21.99 14.44 4.66
CA GLN A 51 -22.07 15.18 5.93
C GLN A 51 -22.67 16.58 5.70
N ASP A 52 -23.01 17.33 6.74
CA ASP A 52 -23.55 18.69 6.57
C ASP A 52 -22.50 19.64 5.97
N GLY A 53 -22.79 20.21 4.79
CA GLY A 53 -21.89 21.15 4.08
C GLY A 53 -20.57 20.57 3.52
N VAL A 54 -20.23 19.33 3.84
CA VAL A 54 -19.01 18.64 3.39
C VAL A 54 -19.29 17.17 3.03
N PHE A 55 -18.30 16.44 2.54
CA PHE A 55 -18.30 14.99 2.55
C PHE A 55 -16.92 14.48 2.98
N ARG A 56 -16.89 13.28 3.56
CA ARG A 56 -15.66 12.63 4.00
C ARG A 56 -15.30 11.50 3.05
N VAL A 57 -14.02 11.37 2.74
CA VAL A 57 -13.46 10.24 2.01
C VAL A 57 -12.64 9.40 2.97
N GLU A 58 -12.90 8.09 3.03
CA GLU A 58 -12.15 7.15 3.84
C GLU A 58 -11.77 5.91 3.04
N ALA A 59 -10.51 5.48 3.11
CA ALA A 59 -10.07 4.22 2.53
C ALA A 59 -9.26 3.43 3.55
N PHE A 60 -9.74 2.23 3.90
CA PHE A 60 -8.99 1.30 4.74
C PHE A 60 -7.71 0.89 4.01
N VAL A 61 -6.55 0.91 4.67
CA VAL A 61 -5.26 0.50 4.10
C VAL A 61 -4.87 -0.88 4.61
N CYS A 62 -4.69 -1.02 5.92
CA CYS A 62 -4.39 -2.30 6.54
C CYS A 62 -4.80 -2.31 8.02
N ARG A 63 -4.83 -3.52 8.59
CA ARG A 63 -5.03 -3.69 10.04
C ARG A 63 -3.86 -3.07 10.81
N ALA A 64 -4.07 -2.87 12.11
CA ALA A 64 -3.00 -2.50 13.03
C ALA A 64 -1.75 -3.37 12.78
N VAL A 65 -0.62 -2.69 12.62
CA VAL A 65 0.68 -3.35 12.47
C VAL A 65 1.02 -4.15 13.73
N GLU A 66 1.77 -5.24 13.56
CA GLU A 66 2.13 -6.15 14.65
C GLU A 66 3.44 -5.75 15.34
N GLU A 67 4.33 -5.09 14.61
CA GLU A 67 5.63 -4.64 15.12
C GLU A 67 6.05 -3.30 14.48
N ALA A 68 7.23 -2.79 14.87
CA ALA A 68 7.85 -1.56 14.34
C ALA A 68 6.90 -0.34 14.25
N HIS A 69 6.01 -0.16 15.25
CA HIS A 69 4.96 0.85 15.21
C HIS A 69 5.50 2.27 15.00
N ALA A 70 6.58 2.63 15.70
CA ALA A 70 7.16 3.97 15.62
C ALA A 70 7.72 4.27 14.23
N GLU A 71 8.39 3.28 13.62
CA GLU A 71 8.96 3.35 12.28
C GLU A 71 7.86 3.47 11.22
N VAL A 72 6.82 2.62 11.32
CA VAL A 72 5.67 2.68 10.42
C VAL A 72 4.97 4.03 10.55
N TYR A 73 4.61 4.47 11.76
CA TYR A 73 3.89 5.73 11.93
C TYR A 73 4.73 6.95 11.50
N ARG A 74 6.05 6.91 11.72
CA ARG A 74 6.96 7.93 11.19
C ARG A 74 6.93 7.95 9.66
N LEU A 75 6.96 6.79 8.99
CA LEU A 75 6.84 6.69 7.53
C LEU A 75 5.53 7.32 7.05
N LEU A 76 4.40 6.94 7.64
CA LEU A 76 3.08 7.46 7.29
C LEU A 76 3.01 8.99 7.44
N LEU A 77 3.52 9.53 8.55
CA LEU A 77 3.57 10.97 8.79
C LEU A 77 4.49 11.71 7.80
N GLN A 78 5.59 11.09 7.38
CA GLN A 78 6.48 11.67 6.36
C GLN A 78 5.79 11.71 4.99
N HIS A 79 4.98 10.70 4.66
CA HIS A 79 4.24 10.63 3.41
C HIS A 79 3.08 11.63 3.38
N ASN A 80 2.42 11.85 4.53
CA ASN A 80 1.39 12.90 4.68
C ASN A 80 1.87 14.30 4.26
N ARG A 81 3.17 14.59 4.33
CA ARG A 81 3.74 15.89 3.89
C ARG A 81 3.48 16.18 2.41
N LYS A 82 3.39 15.15 1.58
CA LYS A 82 3.22 15.28 0.12
C LYS A 82 1.80 14.96 -0.34
N ALA A 83 0.97 14.42 0.54
CA ALA A 83 -0.34 13.91 0.20
C ALA A 83 -1.33 15.05 -0.10
N TYR A 84 -2.14 14.87 -1.13
CA TYR A 84 -3.19 15.82 -1.52
C TYR A 84 -4.56 15.39 -0.98
N GLY A 85 -5.15 16.19 -0.10
CA GLY A 85 -6.55 16.05 0.35
C GLY A 85 -6.83 14.89 1.32
N VAL A 86 -6.20 13.74 1.12
CA VAL A 86 -6.29 12.56 2.00
C VAL A 86 -4.97 12.29 2.71
N HIS A 87 -5.03 11.86 3.97
CA HIS A 87 -3.86 11.62 4.80
C HIS A 87 -3.99 10.32 5.58
N TYR A 88 -2.86 9.69 5.90
CA TYR A 88 -2.82 8.56 6.80
C TYR A 88 -3.29 8.95 8.20
N THR A 89 -4.15 8.10 8.75
CA THR A 89 -4.75 8.21 10.08
C THR A 89 -4.84 6.82 10.72
N LEU A 90 -5.08 6.81 12.03
CA LEU A 90 -5.34 5.60 12.80
C LEU A 90 -6.74 5.69 13.39
N ASP A 91 -7.46 4.56 13.41
CA ASP A 91 -8.70 4.45 14.18
C ASP A 91 -8.40 4.04 15.65
N ASN A 92 -9.46 3.78 16.42
CA ASN A 92 -9.33 3.36 17.83
C ASN A 92 -8.67 1.98 18.00
N ASN A 93 -8.63 1.17 16.95
CA ASN A 93 -7.99 -0.14 16.95
C ASN A 93 -6.55 -0.06 16.39
N ASN A 94 -6.07 1.14 16.05
CA ASN A 94 -4.82 1.40 15.33
C ASN A 94 -4.78 0.83 13.90
N ASP A 95 -5.94 0.54 13.32
CA ASP A 95 -6.03 0.21 11.91
C ASP A 95 -5.70 1.48 11.09
N ILE A 96 -5.00 1.29 9.98
CA ILE A 96 -4.48 2.40 9.16
C ILE A 96 -5.50 2.72 8.07
N TYR A 97 -5.88 3.99 8.00
CA TYR A 97 -6.79 4.54 7.00
C TYR A 97 -6.17 5.73 6.28
N LEU A 98 -6.59 5.97 5.05
CA LEU A 98 -6.52 7.30 4.42
C LEU A 98 -7.85 8.01 4.67
N ALA A 99 -7.80 9.24 5.16
CA ALA A 99 -8.98 10.05 5.43
C ALA A 99 -8.81 11.50 4.94
N GLY A 100 -9.89 12.08 4.42
CA GLY A 100 -9.97 13.49 4.00
C GLY A 100 -11.39 14.03 4.11
N GLN A 101 -11.55 15.35 4.26
CA GLN A 101 -12.84 16.03 4.28
C GLN A 101 -12.84 17.13 3.22
N PHE A 102 -13.92 17.19 2.44
CA PHE A 102 -14.01 18.00 1.24
C PHE A 102 -15.32 18.80 1.23
N PRO A 103 -15.28 20.09 0.80
CA PRO A 103 -16.48 20.91 0.74
C PRO A 103 -17.44 20.45 -0.36
N ASP A 104 -18.69 20.86 -0.28
CA ASP A 104 -19.68 20.65 -1.35
C ASP A 104 -19.33 21.38 -2.67
N THR A 105 -18.36 22.29 -2.67
CA THR A 105 -17.81 22.95 -3.86
C THR A 105 -16.77 22.12 -4.60
N THR A 106 -16.45 20.90 -4.15
CA THR A 106 -15.50 20.00 -4.82
C THR A 106 -15.99 19.62 -6.20
N THR A 107 -15.08 19.64 -7.18
CA THR A 107 -15.40 19.35 -8.59
C THR A 107 -15.14 17.89 -8.95
N ALA A 108 -15.69 17.45 -10.08
CA ALA A 108 -15.40 16.14 -10.67
C ALA A 108 -13.88 15.91 -10.90
N GLU A 109 -13.15 16.95 -11.30
CA GLU A 109 -11.70 16.88 -11.49
C GLU A 109 -10.96 16.68 -10.16
N ASP A 110 -11.44 17.31 -9.09
CA ASP A 110 -10.88 17.12 -7.74
C ASP A 110 -11.15 15.70 -7.22
N VAL A 111 -12.33 15.13 -7.50
CA VAL A 111 -12.63 13.72 -7.18
C VAL A 111 -11.62 12.79 -7.84
N GLN A 112 -11.32 12.99 -9.12
CA GLN A 112 -10.32 12.19 -9.82
C GLN A 112 -8.93 12.33 -9.18
N ARG A 113 -8.53 13.55 -8.77
CA ARG A 113 -7.27 13.76 -8.04
C ARG A 113 -7.24 13.05 -6.69
N ILE A 114 -8.34 13.10 -5.94
CA ILE A 114 -8.49 12.44 -4.64
C ILE A 114 -8.36 10.92 -4.80
N LEU A 115 -9.06 10.32 -5.75
CA LEU A 115 -9.00 8.89 -6.04
C LEU A 115 -7.60 8.46 -6.49
N GLY A 116 -6.95 9.26 -7.33
CA GLY A 116 -5.55 9.05 -7.71
C GLY A 116 -4.61 9.06 -6.51
N GLN A 117 -4.77 10.02 -5.59
CA GLN A 117 -3.98 10.08 -4.36
C GLN A 117 -4.23 8.88 -3.45
N VAL A 118 -5.50 8.45 -3.30
CA VAL A 118 -5.85 7.25 -2.53
C VAL A 118 -5.15 6.03 -3.10
N LEU A 119 -5.17 5.85 -4.43
CA LEU A 119 -4.52 4.72 -5.08
C LEU A 119 -3.00 4.77 -4.92
N GLU A 120 -2.38 5.93 -5.14
CA GLU A 120 -0.93 6.12 -5.00
C GLU A 120 -0.44 5.75 -3.59
N LEU A 121 -1.09 6.26 -2.56
CA LEU A 121 -0.70 5.99 -1.17
C LEU A 121 -1.05 4.55 -0.75
N ALA A 122 -2.28 4.11 -0.99
CA ALA A 122 -2.72 2.80 -0.52
C ALA A 122 -2.00 1.65 -1.23
N ASP A 123 -1.69 1.78 -2.52
CA ASP A 123 -0.98 0.74 -3.29
C ASP A 123 0.54 0.94 -3.22
N GLY A 124 1.01 2.18 -3.39
CA GLY A 124 2.45 2.51 -3.45
C GLY A 124 3.19 2.23 -2.15
N ASP A 125 2.55 2.43 -0.99
CA ASP A 125 3.20 2.20 0.31
C ASP A 125 2.90 0.83 0.91
N PHE A 126 1.99 0.06 0.30
CA PHE A 126 1.48 -1.20 0.86
C PHE A 126 2.58 -2.17 1.29
N ASN A 127 3.50 -2.50 0.37
CA ASN A 127 4.57 -3.46 0.66
C ASN A 127 5.55 -2.92 1.70
N HIS A 128 5.80 -1.61 1.74
CA HIS A 128 6.73 -1.03 2.72
C HIS A 128 6.13 -1.05 4.13
N ILE A 129 4.83 -0.77 4.25
CA ILE A 129 4.09 -0.94 5.50
C ILE A 129 4.12 -2.40 5.95
N LEU A 130 3.89 -3.35 5.03
CA LEU A 130 3.91 -4.78 5.35
C LEU A 130 5.30 -5.29 5.75
N GLU A 131 6.34 -4.90 5.03
CA GLU A 131 7.71 -5.33 5.31
C GLU A 131 8.19 -4.84 6.68
N LEU A 132 7.79 -3.62 7.09
CA LEU A 132 8.13 -3.09 8.42
C LEU A 132 7.22 -3.64 9.53
N GLY A 133 5.90 -3.60 9.32
CA GLY A 133 4.91 -3.82 10.37
C GLY A 133 4.52 -5.28 10.60
N PHE A 134 4.93 -6.19 9.71
CA PHE A 134 4.53 -7.61 9.72
C PHE A 134 5.69 -8.55 9.37
N GLU A 135 6.94 -8.10 9.52
CA GLU A 135 8.14 -8.85 9.11
C GLU A 135 8.15 -10.29 9.65
N THR A 136 7.96 -10.43 10.96
CA THR A 136 7.97 -11.71 11.67
C THR A 136 6.88 -12.64 11.16
N SER A 137 5.67 -12.12 10.93
CA SER A 137 4.55 -12.91 10.42
C SER A 137 4.75 -13.33 8.97
N ILE A 138 5.35 -12.47 8.14
CA ILE A 138 5.71 -12.81 6.76
C ILE A 138 6.80 -13.91 6.73
N ARG A 139 7.79 -13.84 7.63
CA ARG A 139 8.83 -14.89 7.75
C ARG A 139 8.23 -16.25 8.13
N ARG A 140 7.31 -16.27 9.11
CA ARG A 140 6.60 -17.49 9.52
C ARG A 140 5.74 -18.05 8.39
N GLU A 141 5.05 -17.20 7.65
CA GLU A 141 4.25 -17.61 6.48
C GLU A 141 5.14 -18.23 5.39
N TRP A 142 6.33 -17.68 5.15
CA TRP A 142 7.32 -18.30 4.26
C TRP A 142 7.71 -19.71 4.71
N GLU A 143 8.11 -19.88 5.97
CA GLU A 143 8.49 -21.17 6.53
C GLU A 143 7.35 -22.19 6.40
N TRP A 144 6.14 -21.78 6.77
CA TRP A 144 4.95 -22.61 6.71
C TRP A 144 4.62 -23.06 5.28
N ARG A 145 4.69 -22.15 4.30
CA ARG A 145 4.40 -22.50 2.90
C ARG A 145 5.46 -23.43 2.32
N LEU A 146 6.74 -23.20 2.63
CA LEU A 146 7.84 -24.04 2.14
C LEU A 146 7.78 -25.45 2.72
N ASP A 147 7.50 -25.59 4.02
CA ASP A 147 7.36 -26.89 4.69
C ASP A 147 6.21 -27.73 4.11
N ARG A 148 5.11 -27.07 3.72
CA ARG A 148 3.89 -27.74 3.23
C ARG A 148 3.78 -27.81 1.71
N GLY A 149 4.70 -27.21 0.97
CA GLY A 149 4.63 -27.13 -0.49
C GLY A 149 3.51 -26.23 -1.03
N GLU A 150 3.09 -25.25 -0.25
CA GLU A 150 2.03 -24.31 -0.61
C GLU A 150 2.55 -23.22 -1.57
N PRO A 151 1.70 -22.66 -2.47
CA PRO A 151 2.15 -21.65 -3.44
C PRO A 151 2.65 -20.36 -2.77
N THR A 152 3.83 -19.85 -3.12
CA THR A 152 4.43 -18.65 -2.50
C THR A 152 4.29 -17.36 -3.34
N LYS A 153 3.45 -17.38 -4.38
CA LYS A 153 3.32 -16.27 -5.35
C LYS A 153 2.99 -14.92 -4.69
N ASN A 154 2.18 -14.92 -3.62
CA ASN A 154 1.80 -13.70 -2.89
C ASN A 154 2.93 -13.15 -2.02
N LEU A 155 3.94 -13.97 -1.69
CA LEU A 155 5.11 -13.55 -0.92
C LEU A 155 6.25 -13.04 -1.83
N ALA A 156 6.04 -13.02 -3.15
CA ALA A 156 7.08 -12.65 -4.11
C ALA A 156 7.60 -11.21 -3.92
N ALA A 157 6.80 -10.31 -3.37
CA ALA A 157 7.24 -8.96 -3.02
C ALA A 157 8.22 -8.94 -1.83
N PHE A 158 8.24 -10.00 -1.01
CA PHE A 158 8.98 -10.10 0.26
C PHE A 158 10.08 -11.16 0.21
N GLN A 159 10.74 -11.36 -0.94
CA GLN A 159 11.80 -12.37 -1.10
C GLN A 159 12.94 -12.21 -0.09
N ARG A 160 13.22 -10.97 0.35
CA ARG A 160 14.26 -10.69 1.35
C ARG A 160 13.98 -11.35 2.70
N LEU A 161 12.70 -11.60 3.00
CA LEU A 161 12.25 -12.24 4.24
C LEU A 161 12.22 -13.77 4.14
N ARG A 162 12.51 -14.34 2.95
CA ARG A 162 12.53 -15.80 2.77
C ARG A 162 13.67 -16.43 3.59
N PRO A 163 13.42 -17.57 4.26
CA PRO A 163 14.48 -18.35 4.91
C PRO A 163 15.63 -18.67 3.93
N GLY A 164 16.87 -18.52 4.40
CA GLY A 164 18.07 -18.78 3.60
C GLY A 164 18.43 -17.72 2.55
N TYR A 165 17.60 -16.68 2.35
CA TYR A 165 17.85 -15.64 1.36
C TYR A 165 19.23 -14.96 1.51
N GLU A 166 19.61 -14.60 2.74
CA GLU A 166 20.89 -13.91 2.98
C GLU A 166 22.10 -14.82 2.75
N ASP A 167 21.99 -16.11 3.07
CA ASP A 167 23.06 -17.08 2.86
C ASP A 167 23.29 -17.35 1.38
N GLU A 168 22.22 -17.52 0.60
CA GLU A 168 22.28 -17.63 -0.86
C GLU A 168 22.93 -16.38 -1.48
N ARG A 169 22.49 -15.19 -1.06
CA ARG A 169 23.05 -13.92 -1.53
C ARG A 169 24.51 -13.74 -1.16
N ARG A 170 24.96 -14.28 -0.03
CA ARG A 170 26.36 -14.27 0.39
C ARG A 170 27.19 -15.18 -0.51
N ARG A 171 26.76 -16.43 -0.72
CA ARG A 171 27.42 -17.39 -1.61
C ARG A 171 27.55 -16.86 -3.03
N GLU A 172 26.49 -16.28 -3.59
CA GLU A 172 26.51 -15.66 -4.92
C GLU A 172 27.55 -14.53 -5.03
N ARG A 173 27.74 -13.74 -3.96
CA ARG A 173 28.73 -12.64 -3.95
C ARG A 173 30.15 -13.18 -3.88
N GLU A 174 30.38 -14.21 -3.08
CA GLU A 174 31.67 -14.90 -2.95
C GLU A 174 32.05 -15.54 -4.30
N GLU A 175 31.15 -16.31 -4.92
CA GLU A 175 31.37 -16.92 -6.24
C GLU A 175 31.65 -15.88 -7.35
N ARG A 176 30.94 -14.74 -7.34
CA ARG A 176 31.21 -13.64 -8.29
C ARG A 176 32.58 -13.00 -8.07
N ALA A 177 33.01 -12.84 -6.82
CA ALA A 177 34.32 -12.29 -6.50
C ALA A 177 35.45 -13.25 -6.95
N GLU A 178 35.27 -14.56 -6.73
CA GLU A 178 36.20 -15.60 -7.19
C GLU A 178 36.30 -15.65 -8.72
N ASN A 179 35.16 -15.63 -9.42
CA ASN A 179 35.13 -15.63 -10.89
C ASN A 179 35.73 -14.35 -11.49
N ALA A 180 35.55 -13.20 -10.85
CA ALA A 180 36.19 -11.95 -11.26
C ALA A 180 37.71 -11.98 -11.05
N GLY A 181 38.18 -12.59 -9.96
CA GLY A 181 39.60 -12.80 -9.68
C GLY A 181 40.30 -13.75 -10.67
N ASN A 182 39.61 -14.80 -11.10
CA ASN A 182 40.13 -15.77 -12.09
C ASN A 182 40.09 -15.27 -13.55
N SER A 183 39.44 -14.14 -13.82
CA SER A 183 39.31 -13.56 -15.17
C SER A 183 40.27 -12.40 -15.46
N ALA A 184 41.22 -12.12 -14.56
CA ALA A 184 42.22 -11.08 -14.78
C ALA A 184 43.11 -11.41 -16.00
N PRO A 185 43.37 -10.47 -16.93
CA PRO A 185 44.11 -10.76 -18.14
C PRO A 185 45.56 -11.09 -17.81
N SER A 186 46.06 -12.20 -18.37
CA SER A 186 47.47 -12.57 -18.36
C SER A 186 48.29 -11.39 -18.87
N THR A 187 49.26 -10.92 -18.07
CA THR A 187 50.22 -9.88 -18.47
C THR A 187 50.81 -10.23 -19.85
N PRO A 188 50.75 -9.33 -20.85
CA PRO A 188 51.36 -9.63 -22.13
C PRO A 188 52.87 -9.82 -21.95
N PRO A 189 53.50 -10.79 -22.65
CA PRO A 189 54.92 -11.03 -22.51
C PRO A 189 55.71 -9.77 -22.90
N ALA A 190 56.72 -9.45 -22.09
CA ALA A 190 57.60 -8.30 -22.33
C ALA A 190 58.27 -8.43 -23.72
N PRO A 191 58.42 -7.32 -24.47
CA PRO A 191 59.09 -7.35 -25.76
C PRO A 191 60.56 -7.71 -25.57
N GLY A 192 61.00 -8.78 -26.25
CA GLY A 192 62.37 -9.27 -26.25
C GLY A 192 63.36 -8.27 -26.84
N ALA A 193 64.57 -8.29 -26.28
CA ALA A 193 65.73 -7.47 -26.62
C ALA A 193 66.34 -7.76 -28.00
#